data_AF-A0A2A4L4L6-F1
#
_entry.id   AF-A0A2A4L4L6-F1
#
_cell.length_a   1.000
_cell.length_b   1.000
_cell.length_c   1.000
_cell.angle_alpha   90.00
_cell.angle_beta   90.00
_cell.angle_gamma   90.00
#
_symmetry.space_group_name_H-M   'P 1'
#
loop_
_entity.id
_entity.type
_entity.pdbx_description
1 polymer ?
#
loop_
_entity_poly.entity_id
_entity_poly.type
_entity_poly.pdbx_seq_one_letter_code
_entity_poly.pdbx_strand_id
1 'polypeptide(L)'
;MDSTPESRWEFDQEIDAYKEGSVRSYSYNLPNHWSEADVEIYLEELYLHAKLAALTPPQGYPNAPRYYSPERLEFIYNKHKLDSKLDPRIPAIYRANFPEELRAKLKSII
;
A
#
# COMPACT_ATOMS: atom_id res chain seq x y z
N MET A 1 -8.88 20.04 9.41
CA MET A 1 -8.06 19.16 10.26
C MET A 1 -6.67 19.15 9.65
N ASP A 2 -5.68 19.64 10.38
CA ASP A 2 -4.33 19.77 9.85
C ASP A 2 -3.59 18.44 9.94
N SER A 3 -2.83 18.10 8.91
CA SER A 3 -2.06 16.86 8.81
C SER A 3 -0.75 16.97 9.61
N THR A 4 -0.87 16.97 10.93
CA THR A 4 0.27 16.93 11.87
C THR A 4 0.85 15.52 12.00
N PRO A 5 2.10 15.35 12.47
CA PRO A 5 2.65 14.02 12.76
C PRO A 5 1.78 13.20 13.73
N GLU A 6 1.23 13.84 14.77
CA GLU A 6 0.41 13.20 15.78
C GLU A 6 -0.90 12.67 15.19
N SER A 7 -1.59 13.50 14.40
CA SER A 7 -2.86 13.09 13.75
C SER A 7 -2.67 11.99 12.70
N ARG A 8 -1.52 11.96 12.01
CA ARG A 8 -1.17 10.84 11.10
C ARG A 8 -0.91 9.55 11.86
N TRP A 9 -0.24 9.65 13.01
CA TRP A 9 0.04 8.50 13.86
C TRP A 9 -1.24 7.92 14.49
N GLU A 10 -2.15 8.78 14.95
CA GLU A 10 -3.49 8.38 15.39
C GLU A 10 -4.25 7.68 14.26
N PHE A 11 -4.27 8.26 13.07
CA PHE A 11 -4.89 7.64 11.90
C PHE A 11 -4.29 6.26 11.57
N ASP A 12 -2.96 6.12 11.57
CA ASP A 12 -2.30 4.85 11.30
C ASP A 12 -2.67 3.77 12.33
N GLN A 13 -2.80 4.14 13.62
CA GLN A 13 -3.23 3.24 14.68
C GLN A 13 -4.69 2.80 14.51
N GLU A 14 -5.59 3.74 14.23
CA GLU A 14 -7.01 3.45 13.98
C GLU A 14 -7.20 2.54 12.78
N ILE A 15 -6.44 2.78 11.70
CA ILE A 15 -6.47 1.92 10.51
C ILE A 15 -5.93 0.52 10.81
N ASP A 16 -4.88 0.39 11.62
CA ASP A 16 -4.37 -0.93 12.00
C ASP A 16 -5.38 -1.70 12.87
N ALA A 17 -6.00 -1.04 13.86
CA ALA A 17 -7.05 -1.64 14.68
C ALA A 17 -8.27 -2.05 13.83
N TYR A 18 -8.69 -1.19 12.90
CA TYR A 18 -9.76 -1.50 11.96
C TYR A 18 -9.40 -2.68 11.07
N LYS A 19 -8.18 -2.73 10.52
CA LYS A 19 -7.71 -3.85 9.70
C LYS A 19 -7.76 -5.15 10.48
N GLU A 20 -7.23 -5.19 11.70
CA GLU A 20 -7.23 -6.37 12.56
C GLU A 20 -8.66 -6.85 12.87
N GLY A 21 -9.57 -5.93 13.19
CA GLY A 21 -10.98 -6.24 13.42
C GLY A 21 -11.78 -6.59 12.17
N SER A 22 -11.32 -6.14 10.99
CA SER A 22 -12.00 -6.30 9.70
C SER A 22 -11.32 -7.34 8.79
N VAL A 23 -10.34 -8.11 9.31
CA VAL A 23 -9.75 -9.21 8.55
C VAL A 23 -10.85 -10.24 8.30
N ARG A 24 -11.50 -10.17 7.14
CA ARG A 24 -12.29 -11.28 6.64
C ARG A 24 -11.32 -12.39 6.28
N SER A 25 -11.43 -13.51 6.98
CA SER A 25 -10.77 -14.73 6.53
C SER A 25 -11.44 -15.12 5.20
N TYR A 26 -10.71 -14.98 4.10
CA TYR A 26 -11.14 -15.52 2.81
C TYR A 26 -10.99 -17.04 2.84
N SER A 27 -11.88 -17.67 3.58
CA SER A 27 -11.99 -19.11 3.72
C SER A 27 -12.78 -19.64 2.51
N TYR A 28 -12.28 -20.72 1.91
CA TYR A 28 -13.03 -21.43 0.86
C TYR A 28 -14.33 -22.07 1.39
N ASN A 29 -14.49 -22.20 2.71
CA ASN A 29 -15.71 -22.68 3.33
C ASN A 29 -16.68 -21.53 3.51
N LEU A 30 -17.69 -21.48 2.64
CA LEU A 30 -18.84 -20.59 2.78
C LEU A 30 -19.78 -21.14 3.88
N PRO A 31 -20.32 -20.29 4.77
CA PRO A 31 -21.23 -20.75 5.79
C PRO A 31 -22.53 -21.32 5.21
N ASN A 32 -22.94 -22.51 5.67
CA ASN A 32 -24.16 -23.19 5.18
C ASN A 32 -25.48 -22.44 5.46
N HIS A 33 -25.45 -21.37 6.27
CA HIS A 33 -26.63 -20.57 6.61
C HIS A 33 -26.82 -19.37 5.68
N TRP A 34 -25.88 -19.11 4.77
CA TRP A 34 -25.98 -18.02 3.80
C TRP A 34 -26.99 -18.33 2.72
N SER A 35 -27.75 -17.33 2.32
CA SER A 35 -28.56 -17.41 1.11
C SER A 35 -27.67 -17.37 -0.13
N GLU A 36 -28.23 -17.76 -1.28
CA GLU A 36 -27.53 -17.65 -2.57
C GLU A 36 -27.09 -16.21 -2.87
N ALA A 37 -27.93 -15.22 -2.52
CA ALA A 37 -27.61 -13.81 -2.69
C ALA A 37 -26.44 -13.35 -1.79
N ASP A 38 -26.36 -13.85 -0.55
CA ASP A 38 -25.24 -13.55 0.36
C ASP A 38 -23.92 -14.10 -0.20
N VAL A 39 -23.97 -15.31 -0.79
CA VAL A 39 -22.82 -15.93 -1.43
C VAL A 39 -22.39 -15.14 -2.67
N GLU A 40 -23.33 -14.70 -3.51
CA GLU A 40 -23.04 -13.90 -4.70
C GLU A 40 -22.32 -12.59 -4.34
N ILE A 41 -22.87 -11.83 -3.38
CA ILE A 41 -22.25 -10.59 -2.89
C ILE A 41 -20.83 -10.84 -2.36
N TYR A 42 -20.65 -11.90 -1.57
CA TYR A 42 -19.33 -12.23 -1.03
C TYR A 42 -18.31 -12.54 -2.14
N LEU A 43 -18.71 -13.29 -3.17
CA LEU A 43 -17.83 -13.63 -4.30
C LEU A 43 -17.50 -12.39 -5.13
N GLU A 44 -18.46 -11.50 -5.36
CA GLU A 44 -18.23 -10.22 -6.04
C GLU A 44 -17.27 -9.31 -5.25
N GLU A 45 -17.46 -9.19 -3.93
CA GLU A 45 -16.55 -8.45 -3.03
C GLU A 45 -15.13 -9.04 -3.08
N LEU A 46 -15.00 -10.37 -2.98
CA LEU A 46 -13.71 -11.05 -3.07
C LEU A 46 -13.02 -10.78 -4.41
N TYR A 47 -13.75 -10.89 -5.52
CA TYR A 47 -13.22 -10.66 -6.86
C TYR A 47 -12.81 -9.20 -7.07
N LEU A 48 -13.60 -8.25 -6.57
CA LEU A 48 -13.27 -6.82 -6.56
C LEU A 48 -12.00 -6.55 -5.77
N HIS A 49 -11.88 -7.07 -4.55
CA HIS A 49 -10.67 -6.91 -3.73
C HIS A 49 -9.43 -7.52 -4.40
N ALA A 50 -9.56 -8.71 -5.02
CA ALA A 50 -8.46 -9.34 -5.75
C ALA A 50 -8.00 -8.47 -6.95
N LYS A 51 -8.94 -7.89 -7.70
CA LYS A 51 -8.63 -6.95 -8.78
C LYS A 51 -7.93 -5.70 -8.28
N LEU A 52 -8.44 -5.10 -7.20
CA LEU A 52 -7.83 -3.92 -6.59
C LEU A 52 -6.41 -4.23 -6.13
N ALA A 53 -6.19 -5.36 -5.47
CA ALA A 53 -4.85 -5.79 -5.03
C ALA A 53 -3.89 -6.00 -6.21
N ALA A 54 -4.36 -6.62 -7.31
CA ALA A 54 -3.55 -6.82 -8.52
C ALA A 54 -3.19 -5.50 -9.24
N LEU A 55 -4.08 -4.50 -9.17
CA LEU A 55 -3.88 -3.19 -9.78
C LEU A 55 -3.12 -2.20 -8.87
N THR A 56 -3.02 -2.49 -7.57
CA THR A 56 -2.34 -1.63 -6.60
C THR A 56 -0.87 -2.04 -6.51
N PRO A 57 0.06 -1.33 -7.17
CA PRO A 57 1.47 -1.70 -7.14
C PRO A 57 2.04 -1.63 -5.72
N PRO A 58 3.00 -2.47 -5.34
CA PRO A 58 3.61 -2.39 -4.01
C PRO A 58 4.23 -1.01 -3.77
N GLN A 59 4.29 -0.60 -2.51
CA GLN A 59 4.92 0.67 -2.13
C GLN A 59 6.33 0.75 -2.71
N GLY A 60 6.62 1.82 -3.46
CA GLY A 60 7.95 2.06 -4.02
C GLY A 60 8.12 1.81 -5.51
N TYR A 61 7.15 1.15 -6.14
CA TYR A 61 7.13 0.96 -7.59
C TYR A 61 6.90 2.29 -8.34
N PRO A 62 7.31 2.40 -9.62
CA PRO A 62 7.32 3.67 -10.37
C PRO A 62 5.99 4.45 -10.40
N ASN A 63 4.85 3.75 -10.29
CA ASN A 63 3.50 4.33 -10.30
C ASN A 63 2.75 4.18 -8.97
N ALA A 64 3.42 3.70 -7.91
CA ALA A 64 2.78 3.53 -6.61
C ALA A 64 2.62 4.89 -5.91
N PRO A 65 1.40 5.28 -5.50
CA PRO A 65 1.19 6.31 -4.50
C PRO A 65 2.02 6.05 -3.23
N ARG A 66 2.20 7.11 -2.42
CA ARG A 66 2.65 6.93 -1.03
C ARG A 66 1.45 6.48 -0.21
N TYR A 67 1.39 5.19 0.09
CA TYR A 67 0.33 4.56 0.88
C TYR A 67 0.50 4.77 2.39
N TYR A 68 1.71 5.13 2.82
CA TYR A 68 2.06 5.26 4.23
C TYR A 68 2.40 6.71 4.59
N SER A 69 2.09 7.10 5.82
CA SER A 69 2.59 8.33 6.42
C SER A 69 4.13 8.35 6.43
N PRO A 70 4.78 9.54 6.40
CA PRO A 70 6.23 9.65 6.54
C PRO A 70 6.77 8.89 7.76
N GLU A 71 6.09 8.98 8.88
CA GLU A 71 6.45 8.38 10.16
C GLU A 71 6.39 6.84 10.08
N ARG A 72 5.33 6.29 9.46
CA ARG A 72 5.20 4.84 9.24
C ARG A 72 6.20 4.31 8.22
N LEU A 73 6.51 5.05 7.16
CA LEU A 73 7.57 4.69 6.22
C LEU A 73 8.92 4.57 6.93
N GLU A 74 9.24 5.51 7.81
CA GLU A 74 10.47 5.48 8.60
C GLU A 74 10.52 4.24 9.51
N PHE A 75 9.42 3.95 10.20
CA PHE A 75 9.32 2.75 11.04
C PHE A 75 9.54 1.45 10.23
N ILE A 76 8.88 1.29 9.09
CA ILE A 76 8.99 0.10 8.25
C ILE A 76 10.41 -0.04 7.66
N TYR A 77 11.03 1.08 7.26
CA TYR A 77 12.42 1.10 6.81
C TYR A 77 13.38 0.60 7.88
N ASN A 78 13.27 1.14 9.11
CA ASN A 78 14.13 0.75 10.23
C ASN A 78 13.93 -0.72 10.64
N LYS A 79 12.79 -1.33 10.29
CA LYS A 79 12.52 -2.76 10.45
C LYS A 79 13.02 -3.61 9.28
N HIS A 80 13.69 -3.03 8.28
CA HIS A 80 14.14 -3.69 7.05
C HIS A 80 13.01 -4.40 6.27
N LYS A 81 11.79 -3.84 6.34
CA LYS A 81 10.60 -4.37 5.63
C LYS A 81 10.30 -3.66 4.31
N LEU A 82 11.08 -2.63 3.95
CA LEU A 82 11.06 -2.01 2.62
C LEU A 82 12.12 -2.64 1.74
N ASP A 83 11.79 -2.86 0.47
CA ASP A 83 12.81 -3.15 -0.54
C ASP A 83 13.68 -1.89 -0.72
N SER A 84 14.97 -2.00 -0.40
CA SER A 84 15.91 -0.90 -0.48
C SER A 84 16.06 -0.32 -1.88
N LYS A 85 15.79 -1.11 -2.93
CA LYS A 85 15.80 -0.63 -4.33
C LYS A 85 14.56 0.18 -4.67
N LEU A 86 13.50 0.03 -3.90
CA LEU A 86 12.19 0.63 -4.14
C LEU A 86 11.81 1.59 -3.00
N ASP A 87 12.77 2.09 -2.23
CA ASP A 87 12.45 2.99 -1.12
C ASP A 87 11.73 4.26 -1.62
N PRO A 88 10.45 4.48 -1.26
CA PRO A 88 9.67 5.63 -1.72
C PRO A 88 10.14 6.96 -1.11
N ARG A 89 10.98 6.92 -0.06
CA ARG A 89 11.57 8.10 0.58
C ARG A 89 12.70 8.68 -0.27
N ILE A 90 13.40 7.84 -1.05
CA ILE A 90 14.42 8.29 -1.99
C ILE A 90 13.72 8.82 -3.26
N PRO A 91 13.98 10.07 -3.69
CA PRO A 91 13.45 10.59 -4.94
C PRO A 91 13.83 9.68 -6.11
N ALA A 92 12.89 9.46 -7.04
CA ALA A 92 13.04 8.48 -8.12
C ALA A 92 14.37 8.64 -8.88
N ILE A 93 14.80 9.87 -9.17
CA ILE A 93 16.05 10.17 -9.88
C ILE A 93 17.30 9.61 -9.18
N TYR A 94 17.29 9.41 -7.86
CA TYR A 94 18.42 8.92 -7.08
C TYR A 94 18.35 7.41 -6.76
N ARG A 95 17.30 6.71 -7.18
CA ARG A 95 17.18 5.26 -6.95
C ARG A 95 18.18 4.48 -7.80
N ALA A 96 18.60 3.32 -7.30
CA ALA A 96 19.60 2.48 -7.96
C ALA A 96 19.13 1.94 -9.33
N ASN A 97 17.82 1.76 -9.51
CA ASN A 97 17.21 1.25 -10.73
C ASN A 97 16.77 2.34 -11.72
N PHE A 98 17.02 3.62 -11.42
CA PHE A 98 16.62 4.71 -12.31
C PHE A 98 17.54 4.78 -13.54
N PRO A 99 17.02 4.86 -14.78
CA PRO A 99 17.85 4.87 -15.99
C PRO A 99 18.82 6.04 -16.03
N GLU A 100 20.11 5.76 -16.26
CA GLU A 100 21.16 6.78 -16.26
C GLU A 100 20.98 7.80 -17.39
N GLU A 101 20.48 7.37 -18.55
CA GLU A 101 20.16 8.27 -19.67
C GLU A 101 19.11 9.33 -19.28
N LEU A 102 18.03 8.91 -18.60
CA LEU A 102 17.00 9.82 -18.09
C LEU A 102 17.56 10.74 -17.01
N ARG A 103 18.44 10.22 -16.14
CA ARG A 103 19.10 11.01 -15.09
C ARG A 103 19.97 12.12 -15.71
N ALA A 104 20.76 11.79 -16.72
CA ALA A 104 21.59 12.75 -17.43
C ALA A 104 20.75 13.84 -18.11
N LYS A 105 19.67 13.45 -18.80
CA LYS A 105 18.74 14.39 -19.46
C LYS A 105 18.06 15.34 -18.46
N LEU A 106 17.67 14.85 -17.29
CA LEU A 106 17.07 15.71 -16.25
C LEU A 106 18.10 16.66 -15.65
N LYS A 107 19.32 16.19 -15.36
CA LYS A 107 20.43 17.04 -14.87
C LYS A 107 20.86 18.12 -15.86
N SER A 108 20.62 17.95 -17.16
CA SER A 108 20.92 19.00 -18.15
C SER A 108 19.85 20.10 -18.25
N ILE A 109 18.68 19.90 -17.62
CA ILE A 109 17.54 20.84 -17.67
C ILE A 109 17.43 21.66 -16.37
N ILE A 110 18.00 21.17 -15.26
CA ILE A 110 17.98 21.78 -13.93
C ILE A 110 19.30 22.53 -13.70
#